data_AF-A0A0F9SRU5-F1
#
_entry.id   AF-A0A0F9SRU5-F1
#
_cell.length_a   1.000
_cell.length_b   1.000
_cell.length_c   1.000
_cell.angle_alpha   90.00
_cell.angle_beta   90.00
_cell.angle_gamma   90.00
#
_symmetry.space_group_name_H-M   'P 1'
#
loop_
_entity.id
_entity.type
_entity.pdbx_description
1 polymer ?
#
loop_
_entity_poly.entity_id
_entity_poly.type
_entity_poly.pdbx_seq_one_letter_code
_entity_poly.pdbx_strand_id
1 'polypeptide(L)'
;MTIRRKHLIKKLQPFLETTTIPKGIIHDGKELHFHRPCKLFRGATDGEYGVIRVPKGFMGVKDGVVRAHRLALYLKTPFPVKMQVDHLCRNTLCCEETHLVIIGPKTHGRLSKEDQIDGN
;
A
#
# COMPACT_ATOMS: atom_id res chain seq x y z
N MET A 1 2.05 17.95 22.97
CA MET A 1 1.31 16.70 23.22
C MET A 1 1.76 15.63 22.23
N THR A 2 2.68 14.76 22.66
CA THR A 2 3.32 13.75 21.80
C THR A 2 2.45 12.51 21.75
N ILE A 3 1.65 12.33 20.69
CA ILE A 3 0.82 11.14 20.51
C ILE A 3 1.75 9.94 20.34
N ARG A 4 1.84 9.11 21.38
CA ARG A 4 2.72 7.94 21.45
C ARG A 4 2.37 6.98 20.30
N ARG A 5 3.32 6.79 19.38
CA ARG A 5 3.33 5.88 18.22
C ARG A 5 2.76 4.47 18.50
N LYS A 6 2.84 4.01 19.77
CA LYS A 6 2.31 2.72 20.25
C LYS A 6 0.78 2.61 20.22
N HIS A 7 0.03 3.71 20.28
CA HIS A 7 -1.44 3.66 20.33
C HIS A 7 -2.10 3.43 18.95
N LEU A 8 -1.41 3.78 17.85
CA LEU A 8 -1.87 3.52 16.48
C LEU A 8 -1.68 2.04 16.09
N ILE A 9 -0.62 1.40 16.59
CA ILE A 9 -0.28 -0.01 16.29
C ILE A 9 -1.35 -0.97 16.83
N LYS A 10 -1.93 -0.68 18.01
CA LYS A 10 -2.96 -1.54 18.64
C LYS A 10 -4.31 -1.54 17.91
N LYS A 11 -4.63 -0.54 17.09
CA LYS A 11 -5.90 -0.50 16.34
C LYS A 11 -5.88 -1.31 15.03
N LEU A 12 -4.75 -1.90 14.66
CA LEU A 12 -4.59 -2.74 13.46
C LEU A 12 -4.59 -4.25 13.76
N GLN A 13 -4.86 -4.65 15.00
CA GLN A 13 -4.74 -6.05 15.46
C GLN A 13 -6.06 -6.72 15.85
N PRO A 14 -7.07 -6.73 14.99
CA PRO A 14 -7.72 -8.03 14.86
C PRO A 14 -8.02 -8.38 13.40
N PHE A 15 -7.79 -9.65 13.07
CA PHE A 15 -8.14 -10.34 11.82
C PHE A 15 -7.17 -10.21 10.63
N LEU A 16 -5.91 -10.60 10.86
CA LEU A 16 -4.97 -11.01 9.81
C LEU A 16 -5.00 -12.54 9.66
N GLU A 17 -6.07 -13.09 9.10
CA GLU A 17 -6.11 -14.52 8.75
C GLU A 17 -5.49 -14.74 7.37
N THR A 18 -4.46 -15.58 7.34
CA THR A 18 -3.66 -15.96 6.18
C THR A 18 -4.52 -16.67 5.15
N THR A 19 -4.84 -15.98 4.06
CA THR A 19 -5.49 -16.58 2.89
C THR A 19 -4.44 -16.76 1.81
N THR A 20 -4.11 -18.04 1.58
CA THR A 20 -3.49 -18.64 0.38
C THR A 20 -2.41 -17.83 -0.36
N ILE A 21 -1.22 -18.45 -0.50
CA ILE A 21 -0.15 -17.95 -1.38
C ILE A 21 -0.70 -17.89 -2.82
N PRO A 22 -0.86 -16.70 -3.43
CA PRO A 22 -1.27 -16.64 -4.82
C PRO A 22 -0.15 -17.26 -5.67
N LYS A 23 -0.51 -18.26 -6.49
CA LYS A 23 0.39 -18.79 -7.52
C LYS A 23 0.85 -17.62 -8.41
N GLY A 24 2.13 -17.68 -8.79
CA GLY A 24 2.93 -16.56 -9.27
C GLY A 24 2.21 -15.60 -10.20
N ILE A 25 2.16 -14.33 -9.80
CA ILE A 25 1.73 -13.24 -10.69
C ILE A 25 2.91 -12.93 -11.60
N ILE A 26 2.72 -13.07 -12.91
CA ILE A 26 3.73 -12.70 -13.91
C ILE A 26 3.73 -11.17 -14.03
N HIS A 27 4.84 -10.54 -13.66
CA HIS A 27 5.12 -9.13 -13.94
C HIS A 27 6.36 -9.06 -14.80
N ASP A 28 6.26 -8.46 -15.98
CA ASP A 28 7.39 -8.30 -16.92
C ASP A 28 8.08 -9.63 -17.29
N GLY A 29 7.28 -10.67 -17.54
CA GLY A 29 7.78 -12.02 -17.89
C GLY A 29 8.42 -12.80 -16.73
N LYS A 30 8.48 -12.23 -15.51
CA LYS A 30 9.01 -12.90 -14.32
C LYS A 30 7.89 -13.33 -13.40
N GLU A 31 7.94 -14.60 -12.97
CA GLU A 31 7.03 -15.11 -11.95
C GLU A 31 7.39 -14.50 -10.60
N LEU A 32 6.50 -13.66 -10.05
CA LEU A 32 6.67 -13.11 -8.71
C LEU A 32 6.21 -14.15 -7.70
N HIS A 33 7.17 -14.85 -7.10
CA HIS A 33 6.96 -15.73 -5.96
C HIS A 33 6.92 -14.89 -4.68
N PHE A 34 5.72 -14.69 -4.14
CA PHE A 34 5.59 -14.05 -2.83
C PHE A 34 5.73 -15.10 -1.72
N HIS A 35 6.72 -14.91 -0.85
CA HIS A 35 6.96 -15.82 0.28
C HIS A 35 5.85 -15.78 1.35
N ARG A 36 4.90 -14.85 1.28
CA ARG A 36 3.82 -14.69 2.26
C ARG A 36 2.46 -14.56 1.55
N PRO A 37 1.37 -15.01 2.20
CA PRO A 37 0.01 -14.79 1.69
C PRO A 37 -0.40 -13.30 1.80
N CYS A 38 -1.43 -12.91 1.06
CA CYS A 38 -1.99 -11.57 1.17
C CYS A 38 -2.59 -11.33 2.55
N LYS A 39 -2.24 -10.22 3.19
CA LYS A 39 -2.91 -9.73 4.41
C LYS A 39 -4.05 -8.81 4.02
N LEU A 40 -5.24 -9.38 3.84
CA LEU A 40 -6.41 -8.63 3.37
C LEU A 40 -6.93 -7.66 4.43
N PHE A 41 -7.13 -6.41 4.01
CA PHE A 41 -7.82 -5.41 4.79
C PHE A 41 -9.33 -5.67 4.76
N ARG A 42 -9.94 -5.76 5.94
CA ARG A 42 -11.38 -6.05 6.12
C ARG A 42 -12.17 -4.88 6.71
N GLY A 43 -11.56 -3.70 6.80
CA GLY A 43 -12.21 -2.49 7.32
C GLY A 43 -13.01 -1.74 6.24
N ALA A 44 -13.20 -0.44 6.44
CA ALA A 44 -13.90 0.43 5.50
C ALA A 44 -13.19 0.50 4.14
N THR A 45 -13.95 0.51 3.06
CA THR A 45 -13.41 0.61 1.70
C THR A 45 -13.89 1.88 0.99
N ASP A 46 -13.09 2.36 0.05
CA ASP A 46 -13.42 3.41 -0.91
C ASP A 46 -13.09 2.85 -2.31
N GLY A 47 -14.13 2.50 -3.07
CA GLY A 47 -14.01 1.64 -4.25
C GLY A 47 -13.40 0.28 -3.89
N GLU A 48 -12.37 -0.13 -4.62
CA GLU A 48 -11.66 -1.40 -4.40
C GLU A 48 -10.56 -1.31 -3.32
N TYR A 49 -10.33 -0.13 -2.73
CA TYR A 49 -9.24 0.09 -1.79
C TYR A 49 -9.72 0.15 -0.34
N GLY A 50 -8.95 -0.45 0.56
CA GLY A 50 -9.12 -0.25 2.00
C GLY A 50 -8.74 1.17 2.42
N VAL A 51 -9.50 1.78 3.32
CA VAL A 51 -9.25 3.13 3.85
C VAL A 51 -9.30 3.16 5.38
N ILE A 52 -8.47 4.01 5.97
CA ILE A 52 -8.36 4.18 7.43
C ILE A 52 -8.42 5.67 7.76
N ARG A 53 -9.21 5.99 8.80
CA ARG A 53 -9.26 7.33 9.36
C ARG A 53 -8.05 7.57 10.26
N VAL A 54 -7.30 8.63 10.00
CA VAL A 54 -6.11 9.07 10.73
C VAL A 54 -6.29 10.52 11.20
N PRO A 55 -5.51 10.98 12.21
CA PRO A 55 -5.53 12.38 12.61
C PRO A 55 -5.25 13.31 11.43
N LYS A 56 -5.90 14.49 11.42
CA LYS A 56 -5.63 15.51 10.37
C LYS A 56 -4.15 15.90 10.37
N GLY A 57 -3.57 16.06 9.18
CA GLY A 57 -2.15 16.35 9.00
C GLY A 57 -1.22 15.15 9.12
N PHE A 58 -1.71 13.99 9.59
CA PHE A 58 -0.93 12.75 9.58
C PHE A 58 -0.66 12.33 8.13
N MET A 59 0.60 12.03 7.79
CA MET A 59 1.01 11.76 6.41
C MET A 59 0.52 12.82 5.40
N GLY A 60 0.44 14.09 5.81
CA GLY A 60 0.06 15.20 4.94
C GLY A 60 -1.36 15.16 4.39
N VAL A 61 -2.26 14.32 4.94
CA VAL A 61 -3.67 14.30 4.49
C VAL A 61 -4.52 15.37 5.18
N LYS A 62 -5.30 16.10 4.40
CA LYS A 62 -6.19 17.18 4.87
C LYS A 62 -7.45 16.62 5.56
N ASP A 63 -8.05 15.60 4.95
CA ASP A 63 -9.36 15.07 5.37
C ASP A 63 -9.25 13.90 6.36
N GLY A 64 -8.02 13.52 6.75
CA GLY A 64 -7.78 12.48 7.75
C GLY A 64 -8.18 11.08 7.27
N VAL A 65 -8.13 10.81 5.97
CA VAL A 65 -8.35 9.48 5.39
C VAL A 65 -7.13 9.11 4.55
N VAL A 66 -6.61 7.90 4.75
CA VAL A 66 -5.47 7.34 4.00
C VAL A 66 -5.80 5.94 3.51
N ARG A 67 -5.19 5.54 2.39
CA ARG A 67 -5.26 4.15 1.92
C ARG A 67 -4.59 3.21 2.93
N ALA A 68 -5.25 2.09 3.23
CA ALA A 68 -4.85 1.16 4.28
C ALA A 68 -3.47 0.55 4.01
N HIS A 69 -3.20 0.09 2.77
CA HIS A 69 -1.90 -0.48 2.39
C HIS A 69 -0.76 0.52 2.57
N ARG A 70 -1.03 1.80 2.25
CA ARG A 70 -0.05 2.88 2.38
C ARG A 70 0.29 3.13 3.85
N LEU A 71 -0.71 3.12 4.72
CA LEU A 71 -0.50 3.23 6.16
C LEU A 71 0.28 2.03 6.70
N ALA A 72 -0.07 0.82 6.28
CA ALA A 72 0.59 -0.42 6.70
C ALA A 72 2.09 -0.37 6.39
N LEU A 73 2.46 -0.02 5.15
CA LEU A 73 3.86 0.13 4.77
C LEU A 73 4.56 1.26 5.52
N TYR A 74 3.92 2.42 5.67
CA TYR A 74 4.51 3.59 6.34
C TYR A 74 4.82 3.33 7.82
N LEU A 75 3.98 2.55 8.51
CA LEU A 75 4.21 2.17 9.90
C LEU A 75 5.43 1.25 10.06
N LYS A 76 5.77 0.50 9.03
CA LYS A 76 6.91 -0.42 9.00
C LYS A 76 8.19 0.27 8.55
N THR A 77 8.13 0.96 7.41
CA THR A 77 9.23 1.72 6.84
C THR A 77 8.70 3.09 6.44
N PRO A 78 8.95 4.16 7.23
CA PRO A 78 8.52 5.50 6.88
C PRO A 78 9.14 5.95 5.55
N PHE A 79 8.33 6.53 4.67
CA PHE A 79 8.75 7.05 3.37
C PHE A 79 8.15 8.44 3.10
N PRO A 80 8.70 9.22 2.17
CA PRO A 80 8.17 10.54 1.83
C PRO A 80 6.68 10.52 1.45
N VAL A 81 5.91 11.46 2.01
CA VAL A 81 4.45 11.55 1.82
C VAL A 81 4.04 11.73 0.34
N LYS A 82 4.93 12.24 -0.52
CA LYS A 82 4.61 12.42 -1.94
C LYS A 82 4.78 11.16 -2.78
N MET A 83 5.31 10.07 -2.22
CA MET A 83 5.49 8.83 -2.98
C MET A 83 4.19 8.03 -3.12
N GLN A 84 4.04 7.34 -4.23
CA GLN A 84 2.97 6.37 -4.47
C GLN A 84 3.39 4.97 -4.00
N VAL A 85 2.42 4.17 -3.60
CA VAL A 85 2.59 2.78 -3.21
C VAL A 85 1.67 1.94 -4.09
N ASP A 86 2.20 0.86 -4.67
CA ASP A 86 1.47 -0.04 -5.56
C ASP A 86 1.57 -1.49 -5.11
N HIS A 87 0.63 -2.31 -5.57
CA HIS A 87 0.49 -3.72 -5.22
C HIS A 87 1.13 -4.63 -6.26
N LEU A 88 2.24 -5.26 -5.89
CA LEU A 88 2.83 -6.34 -6.70
C LEU A 88 1.88 -7.53 -6.84
N CYS A 89 1.03 -7.77 -5.83
CA CYS A 89 0.05 -8.85 -5.82
C CYS A 89 -1.26 -8.54 -6.57
N ARG A 90 -1.41 -7.33 -7.15
CA ARG A 90 -2.64 -6.84 -7.81
C ARG A 90 -3.93 -6.94 -6.98
N ASN A 91 -3.81 -7.17 -5.66
CA ASN A 91 -4.93 -7.19 -4.74
C ASN A 91 -4.96 -5.87 -3.97
N THR A 92 -5.89 -4.99 -4.34
CA THR A 92 -6.04 -3.63 -3.80
C THR A 92 -6.35 -3.58 -2.30
N LEU A 93 -6.86 -4.67 -1.73
CA LEU A 93 -7.11 -4.83 -0.31
C LEU A 93 -5.89 -5.39 0.46
N CYS A 94 -4.82 -5.80 -0.21
CA CYS A 94 -3.65 -6.35 0.46
C CYS A 94 -2.86 -5.27 1.22
N CYS A 95 -2.53 -5.55 2.48
CA CYS A 95 -1.68 -4.74 3.34
C CYS A 95 -0.37 -5.46 3.72
N GLU A 96 -0.06 -6.60 3.10
CA GLU A 96 1.23 -7.27 3.30
C GLU A 96 2.35 -6.42 2.69
N GLU A 97 3.30 -6.04 3.53
CA GLU A 97 4.44 -5.19 3.22
C GLU A 97 5.31 -5.75 2.10
N THR A 98 5.50 -7.07 2.01
CA THR A 98 6.25 -7.71 0.90
C THR A 98 5.51 -7.69 -0.44
N HIS A 99 4.23 -7.31 -0.47
CA HIS A 99 3.44 -7.19 -1.69
C HIS A 99 3.30 -5.73 -2.15
N LEU A 100 3.97 -4.80 -1.47
CA LEU A 100 3.90 -3.38 -1.75
C LEU A 100 5.24 -2.86 -2.25
N VAL A 101 5.20 -1.97 -3.23
CA VAL A 101 6.37 -1.30 -3.77
C VAL A 101 6.13 0.21 -3.83
N ILE A 102 7.18 0.98 -3.59
CA ILE A 102 7.14 2.44 -3.69
C ILE A 102 7.53 2.82 -5.13
N ILE A 103 6.59 3.36 -5.90
CA ILE A 103 6.77 3.64 -7.35
C ILE A 103 7.15 5.10 -7.66
N GLY A 104 7.76 5.81 -6.70
CA GLY A 104 8.22 7.19 -6.88
C GLY A 104 7.16 8.26 -6.59
N PRO A 105 7.49 9.56 -6.78
CA PRO A 105 6.59 10.66 -6.51
C PRO A 105 5.34 10.56 -7.38
N LYS A 106 4.18 10.97 -6.84
CA LYS A 106 2.94 11.07 -7.59
C LYS A 106 3.08 12.11 -8.70
N THR A 107 3.56 11.70 -9.87
CA THR A 107 3.37 12.44 -11.10
C THR A 107 1.87 12.51 -11.34
N HIS A 108 1.34 13.72 -11.46
CA HIS A 108 -0.04 13.93 -11.84
C HIS A 108 -0.19 13.54 -13.31
N GLY A 109 -0.71 12.35 -13.57
CA GLY A 109 -1.00 11.89 -14.93
C GLY A 109 -0.96 10.39 -14.97
N ARG A 110 -1.93 9.78 -15.66
CA ARG A 110 -1.80 8.42 -16.17
C ARG A 110 -0.38 8.25 -16.72
N LEU A 111 0.28 7.14 -16.42
CA LEU A 111 1.29 6.62 -17.34
C LEU A 111 0.55 6.41 -18.67
N SER A 112 0.65 7.36 -19.60
CA SER A 112 0.37 7.09 -21.00
C SER A 112 1.49 6.19 -21.52
N LYS A 113 1.20 5.44 -22.58
CA LYS A 113 2.02 4.36 -23.17
C LYS A 113 3.40 4.81 -23.70
N GLU A 114 3.86 6.01 -23.39
CA GLU A 114 4.89 6.72 -24.16
C GLU A 114 6.26 6.80 -23.48
N ASP A 115 6.46 6.23 -22.29
CA ASP A 115 7.83 6.02 -21.76
C ASP A 115 8.53 4.83 -22.44
N GLN A 116 8.16 4.51 -23.69
CA GLN A 116 8.95 3.69 -24.60
C GLN A 116 10.24 4.45 -24.92
N ILE A 117 11.34 3.91 -24.41
CA ILE A 117 12.70 3.91 -24.95
C ILE A 117 12.81 4.59 -26.33
N ASP A 118 13.36 5.80 -26.37
CA ASP A 118 14.03 6.31 -27.56
C ASP A 118 15.52 6.43 -27.24
N GLY A 119 16.26 5.42 -27.65
CA GLY A 119 17.69 5.54 -27.88
C GLY A 119 17.92 6.35 -29.14
N ASN A 120 18.69 7.43 -29.02
CA ASN A 120 19.65 7.85 -30.04
C ASN A 120 20.77 8.65 -29.39
#